data_AF-A0A2P4QYH1-F1
#
_entry.id   AF-A0A2P4QYH1-F1
#
_cell.length_a   1.000
_cell.length_b   1.000
_cell.length_c   1.000
_cell.angle_alpha   90.00
_cell.angle_beta   90.00
_cell.angle_gamma   90.00
#
_symmetry.space_group_name_H-M   'P 1'
#
loop_
_entity.id
_entity.type
_entity.pdbx_description
1 polymer ?
#
loop_
_entity_poly.entity_id
_entity_poly.type
_entity_poly.pdbx_seq_one_letter_code
_entity_poly.pdbx_strand_id
1 'polypeptide(L)'
;MFSKLTEDCFDEIIQYINDKNTLYSFLLVNRLFCRKVTPKLWSEPFAFLEHSSPVLIRTYISCFSDKERDSLYNYGLKIKIKYKPSLFSYPSFL
;
A
#
# COMPACT_ATOMS: atom_id res chain seq x y z
N MET A 1 -15.09 32.34 -2.34
CA MET A 1 -14.43 31.60 -3.43
C MET A 1 -13.44 30.66 -2.77
N PHE A 2 -13.76 29.36 -2.64
CA PHE A 2 -12.87 28.41 -1.99
C PHE A 2 -11.65 28.21 -2.90
N SER A 3 -10.48 28.65 -2.45
CA SER A 3 -9.21 28.40 -3.12
C SER A 3 -8.99 26.89 -3.15
N LYS A 4 -9.10 26.28 -4.33
CA LYS A 4 -8.65 24.91 -4.55
C LYS A 4 -7.17 24.88 -4.21
N LEU A 5 -6.81 24.20 -3.13
CA LEU A 5 -5.43 23.82 -2.89
C LEU A 5 -4.98 22.98 -4.11
N THR A 6 -3.90 23.39 -4.76
CA THR A 6 -3.35 22.64 -5.91
C THR A 6 -2.86 21.27 -5.45
N GLU A 7 -2.82 20.30 -6.35
CA GLU A 7 -2.33 18.95 -6.02
C GLU A 7 -0.90 18.98 -5.46
N ASP A 8 -0.06 19.90 -5.93
CA ASP A 8 1.32 20.07 -5.48
C ASP A 8 1.41 20.47 -4.00
N CYS A 9 0.51 21.33 -3.52
CA CYS A 9 0.46 21.70 -2.10
C CYS A 9 0.06 20.52 -1.22
N PHE A 10 -0.76 19.58 -1.72
CA PHE A 10 -1.08 18.37 -0.97
C PHE A 10 0.09 17.41 -0.88
N ASP A 11 0.88 17.29 -1.95
CA ASP A 11 2.08 16.46 -1.95
C ASP A 11 3.07 16.94 -0.88
N GLU A 12 3.28 18.26 -0.81
CA GLU A 12 4.09 18.91 0.21
C GLU A 12 3.58 18.59 1.63
N ILE A 13 2.28 18.76 1.89
CA ILE A 13 1.69 18.47 3.21
C ILE A 13 1.90 17.00 3.60
N ILE A 14 1.66 16.06 2.68
CA ILE A 14 1.80 14.63 2.94
C ILE A 14 3.26 14.29 3.29
N GLN A 15 4.25 14.96 2.65
CA GLN A 15 5.66 14.75 2.94
C GLN A 15 6.03 15.08 4.40
N TYR A 16 5.34 16.00 5.07
CA TYR A 16 5.60 16.35 6.47
C TYR A 16 4.81 15.51 7.49
N ILE A 17 3.82 14.71 7.06
CA ILE A 17 3.05 13.84 7.96
C ILE A 17 3.78 12.51 8.16
N ASN A 18 4.34 12.28 9.35
CA ASN A 18 4.97 11.01 9.72
C ASN A 18 4.12 10.16 10.68
N ASP A 19 3.01 10.71 11.18
CA ASP A 19 2.08 9.97 12.01
C ASP A 19 1.21 9.02 11.16
N LYS A 20 1.29 7.73 11.45
CA LYS A 20 0.58 6.67 10.73
C LYS A 20 -0.94 6.83 10.83
N ASN A 21 -1.47 7.27 11.98
CA ASN A 21 -2.92 7.43 12.17
C ASN A 21 -3.46 8.56 11.29
N THR A 22 -2.69 9.65 11.16
CA THR A 22 -3.00 10.75 10.25
C THR A 22 -2.95 10.29 8.80
N LEU A 23 -1.89 9.58 8.38
CA LEU A 23 -1.82 9.02 7.03
C LEU A 23 -3.00 8.07 6.74
N TYR A 24 -3.37 7.21 7.68
CA TYR A 24 -4.52 6.32 7.54
C TYR A 24 -5.83 7.11 7.40
N SER A 25 -6.00 8.20 8.16
CA SER A 25 -7.18 9.06 8.03
C SER A 25 -7.27 9.71 6.66
N PHE A 26 -6.13 10.14 6.08
CA PHE A 26 -6.09 10.70 4.73
C PHE A 26 -6.53 9.70 3.65
N LEU A 27 -6.21 8.41 3.80
CA LEU A 27 -6.64 7.36 2.85
C LEU A 27 -8.17 7.32 2.67
N LEU A 28 -8.92 7.68 3.70
CA LEU A 28 -10.37 7.58 3.75
C LEU A 28 -11.10 8.85 3.28
N VAL A 29 -10.37 9.95 3.02
CA VAL A 29 -10.99 11.24 2.65
C VAL A 29 -11.58 11.17 1.24
N ASN A 30 -10.77 10.84 0.23
CA ASN A 30 -11.21 10.70 -1.16
C ASN A 30 -10.15 9.95 -2.00
N ARG A 31 -10.48 9.67 -3.26
CA ARG A 31 -9.61 8.92 -4.20
C ARG A 31 -8.27 9.61 -4.47
N LEU A 32 -8.21 10.94 -4.52
CA LEU A 32 -6.97 11.68 -4.73
C LEU A 32 -6.03 11.48 -3.53
N PHE A 33 -6.53 11.71 -2.32
CA PHE A 33 -5.77 11.56 -1.08
C PHE A 33 -5.30 10.13 -0.89
N CYS A 34 -6.17 9.15 -1.15
CA CYS A 34 -5.83 7.73 -1.14
C CYS A 34 -4.63 7.43 -2.05
N ARG A 35 -4.64 7.92 -3.30
CA ARG A 35 -3.54 7.70 -4.25
C ARG A 35 -2.23 8.36 -3.81
N LYS A 36 -2.29 9.55 -3.22
CA LYS A 36 -1.09 10.30 -2.80
C LYS A 36 -0.45 9.74 -1.53
N VAL A 37 -1.25 9.29 -0.57
CA VAL A 37 -0.74 8.76 0.71
C VAL A 37 -0.30 7.30 0.63
N THR A 38 -0.88 6.51 -0.26
CA THR A 38 -0.54 5.08 -0.38
C THR A 38 0.98 4.83 -0.55
N PRO A 39 1.71 5.50 -1.47
CA PRO A 39 3.16 5.32 -1.60
C PRO A 39 3.91 5.63 -0.31
N LYS A 40 3.54 6.71 0.39
CA LYS A 40 4.19 7.09 1.66
C LYS A 40 3.96 6.03 2.75
N LEU A 41 2.72 5.55 2.91
CA LEU A 41 2.39 4.52 3.90
C LEU A 41 3.10 3.18 3.62
N TRP A 42 3.30 2.86 2.35
CA TRP A 42 3.88 1.59 1.89
C TRP A 42 5.39 1.65 1.61
N SER A 43 6.05 2.78 1.89
CA SER A 43 7.51 2.93 1.80
C SER A 43 8.26 2.12 2.85
N GLU A 44 7.74 2.09 4.07
CA GLU A 44 8.31 1.29 5.17
C GLU A 44 7.21 0.47 5.89
N PRO A 45 6.54 -0.46 5.19
CA PRO A 45 5.35 -1.13 5.69
C PRO A 45 5.64 -2.06 6.89
N PHE A 46 6.90 -2.45 7.06
CA PHE A 46 7.37 -3.29 8.15
C PHE A 46 7.87 -2.48 9.37
N ALA A 47 8.14 -1.18 9.23
CA ALA A 47 8.71 -0.37 10.32
C ALA A 47 7.79 -0.25 11.54
N PHE A 48 6.48 -0.41 11.34
CA PHE A 48 5.47 -0.29 12.39
C PHE A 48 4.90 -1.64 12.85
N LEU A 49 5.58 -2.74 12.54
CA LEU A 49 5.16 -4.08 12.94
C LEU A 49 5.87 -4.49 14.23
N GLU A 50 5.11 -4.65 15.30
CA GLU A 50 5.61 -5.30 16.54
C GLU A 50 5.75 -6.83 16.34
N HIS A 51 4.95 -7.40 15.45
CA HIS A 51 4.88 -8.83 15.15
C HIS A 51 4.73 -9.08 13.65
N SER A 52 5.02 -10.30 13.21
CA SER A 52 4.79 -10.72 11.83
C SER A 52 3.35 -10.46 11.40
N SER A 53 3.17 -9.87 10.20
CA SER A 53 1.85 -9.62 9.62
C SER A 53 1.61 -10.51 8.38
N PRO A 54 0.91 -11.64 8.53
CA PRO A 54 0.55 -12.50 7.39
C PRO A 54 -0.29 -11.76 6.34
N VAL A 55 -1.05 -10.74 6.75
CA VAL A 55 -1.85 -9.89 5.85
C VAL A 55 -0.95 -9.13 4.90
N LEU A 56 0.15 -8.55 5.41
CA LEU A 56 1.09 -7.78 4.61
C LEU A 56 1.74 -8.65 3.53
N ILE A 57 2.20 -9.85 3.92
CA ILE A 57 2.79 -10.82 2.99
C ILE A 57 1.78 -11.26 1.93
N ARG A 58 0.52 -11.53 2.32
CA ARG A 58 -0.56 -11.86 1.38
C ARG A 58 -0.84 -10.73 0.40
N THR A 59 -0.72 -9.47 0.81
CA THR A 59 -0.88 -8.30 -0.06
C THR A 59 0.24 -8.21 -1.10
N TYR A 60 1.47 -8.55 -0.76
CA TYR A 60 2.54 -8.64 -1.76
C TYR A 60 2.33 -9.79 -2.74
N ILE A 61 1.97 -10.97 -2.23
CA ILE A 61 1.69 -12.14 -3.08
C ILE A 61 0.52 -11.87 -4.03
N SER A 62 -0.48 -11.07 -3.64
CA SER A 62 -1.57 -10.71 -4.55
C SER A 62 -1.15 -9.79 -5.70
N CYS A 63 0.03 -9.17 -5.61
CA CYS A 63 0.62 -8.37 -6.69
C CYS A 63 1.42 -9.22 -7.70
N PHE A 64 1.64 -10.51 -7.42
CA PHE A 64 2.45 -11.38 -8.28
C PHE A 64 1.72 -11.76 -9.58
N SER A 65 2.49 -11.88 -10.66
CA SER A 65 2.05 -12.49 -11.91
C SER A 65 1.70 -13.98 -11.72
N ASP A 66 1.00 -14.57 -12.68
CA ASP A 66 0.66 -16.00 -12.62
C ASP A 66 1.94 -16.87 -12.55
N LYS A 67 3.00 -16.50 -13.28
CA LYS A 67 4.28 -17.22 -13.30
C LYS A 67 5.00 -17.23 -11.95
N GLU A 68 5.03 -16.10 -11.27
CA GLU A 68 5.64 -15.98 -9.94
C GLU A 68 4.85 -16.80 -8.92
N ARG A 69 3.52 -16.81 -9.03
CA ARG A 69 2.64 -17.61 -8.18
C ARG A 69 2.83 -19.10 -8.41
N ASP A 70 2.92 -19.54 -9.67
CA ASP A 70 3.21 -20.95 -10.00
C ASP A 70 4.57 -21.39 -9.44
N SER A 71 5.56 -20.49 -9.50
CA SER A 71 6.87 -20.74 -8.89
C SER A 71 6.75 -20.96 -7.38
N LEU A 72 6.00 -20.11 -6.65
CA LEU A 72 5.75 -20.30 -5.22
C LEU A 72 5.07 -21.65 -4.91
N TYR A 73 4.09 -22.04 -5.73
CA TYR A 73 3.41 -23.32 -5.58
C TYR A 73 4.38 -24.50 -5.74
N ASN A 74 5.29 -24.42 -6.72
CA ASN A 74 6.31 -25.44 -6.96
C ASN A 74 7.32 -25.56 -5.81
N TYR A 75 7.59 -24.47 -5.10
CA TYR A 75 8.39 -24.49 -3.86
C TYR A 75 7.61 -25.03 -2.64
N GLY A 76 6.37 -25.52 -2.82
CA GLY A 76 5.55 -26.10 -1.76
C GLY A 76 4.73 -25.08 -0.96
N LEU A 77 4.76 -23.80 -1.34
CA LEU A 77 3.97 -22.75 -0.69
C LEU A 77 2.54 -22.77 -1.26
N LYS A 78 1.71 -23.66 -0.72
CA LYS A 78 0.29 -23.81 -1.10
C LYS A 78 -0.58 -22.72 -0.44
N ILE A 79 -0.47 -21.50 -0.93
CA ILE A 79 -1.18 -20.36 -0.37
C ILE A 79 -2.59 -20.27 -0.98
N LYS A 80 -3.62 -20.60 -0.19
CA LYS A 80 -5.02 -20.38 -0.57
C LYS A 80 -5.36 -18.89 -0.45
N ILE A 81 -5.13 -18.11 -1.52
CA ILE A 81 -5.62 -16.74 -1.65
C ILE A 81 -6.73 -16.73 -2.71
N LYS A 82 -7.88 -16.12 -2.39
CA LYS A 82 -8.83 -15.71 -3.43
C LYS A 82 -8.18 -14.55 -4.18
N TYR A 83 -7.66 -14.84 -5.36
CA TYR A 83 -6.92 -13.86 -6.15
C TYR A 83 -7.88 -12.78 -6.66
N LYS A 84 -7.80 -11.61 -6.02
CA LYS A 84 -8.33 -10.37 -6.55
C LYS A 84 -7.14 -9.50 -6.93
N PRO A 85 -7.17 -8.82 -8.08
CA PRO A 85 -6.12 -7.88 -8.43
C PRO A 85 -5.96 -6.84 -7.31
N SER A 86 -4.71 -6.55 -6.97
CA SER A 86 -4.40 -5.52 -5.99
C SER A 86 -4.85 -4.16 -6.51
N LEU A 87 -5.27 -3.27 -5.59
CA LEU A 87 -5.66 -1.90 -5.96
C LEU A 87 -4.44 -1.07 -6.41
N PHE A 88 -3.27 -1.42 -5.90
CA PHE A 88 -2.00 -0.78 -6.20
C PHE A 88 -0.90 -1.83 -6.40
N SER A 89 0.14 -1.44 -7.12
CA SER A 89 1.40 -2.19 -7.17
C SER A 89 2.19 -1.94 -5.88
N TYR A 90 1.74 -2.49 -4.75
CA TYR A 90 2.40 -2.28 -3.46
C TYR A 90 3.91 -2.60 -3.45
N PRO A 91 4.42 -3.64 -4.16
CA PRO A 91 5.86 -3.87 -4.27
C PRO A 91 6.66 -2.68 -4.83
N SER A 92 6.08 -1.84 -5.69
CA SER A 92 6.81 -0.72 -6.31
C SER A 92 6.94 0.51 -5.40
N PHE A 93 6.42 0.45 -4.18
CA PHE A 93 6.54 1.53 -3.19
C PHE A 93 7.61 1.26 -2.14
N LEU A 94 8.13 0.02 -2.07
CA LEU A 94 9.32 -0.34 -1.30
C LEU A 94 10.55 0.31 -1.93
#